data_AF-A0A8R1EFX9-F1
#
_entry.id   AF-A0A8R1EFX9-F1
#
_cell.length_a   1.000
_cell.length_b   1.000
_cell.length_c   1.000
_cell.angle_alpha   90.00
_cell.angle_beta   90.00
_cell.angle_gamma   90.00
#
_symmetry.space_group_name_H-M   'P 1'
#
loop_
_entity.id
_entity.type
_entity.pdbx_description
1 polymer ?
#
loop_
_entity_poly.entity_id
_entity_poly.type
_entity_poly.pdbx_seq_one_letter_code
_entity_poly.pdbx_strand_id
1 'polypeptide(L)'
;MNEMLRFLIIFYTNFARISNFINAIPEEETLQLQFVQALWRHGDRAALFDLYPISEANWTFGGGGFGELTPNGMAQMHQLGGLFRKRYVTDNEFLRSRYSAKEASLHVLPTWCIIVFSSFCRFQ
;
A
#
# COMPACT_ATOMS: atom_id res chain seq x y z
N MET A 1 43.68 -49.21 -13.10
CA MET A 1 42.79 -48.03 -13.14
C MET A 1 43.55 -46.89 -12.48
N ASN A 2 44.00 -45.92 -13.27
CA ASN A 2 44.99 -44.92 -12.84
C ASN A 2 44.40 -43.98 -11.78
N GLU A 3 45.21 -43.53 -10.82
CA GLU A 3 44.78 -42.61 -9.75
C GLU A 3 44.05 -41.37 -10.29
N MET A 4 44.50 -40.84 -11.43
CA MET A 4 43.85 -39.75 -12.16
C MET A 4 42.39 -40.03 -12.55
N LEU A 5 42.07 -41.27 -12.94
CA LEU A 5 40.70 -41.64 -13.33
C LEU A 5 39.77 -41.70 -12.11
N ARG A 6 40.30 -42.09 -10.94
CA ARG A 6 39.53 -42.09 -9.68
C ARG A 6 39.17 -40.66 -9.24
N PHE A 7 40.12 -39.73 -9.33
CA PHE A 7 39.87 -38.31 -9.00
C PHE A 7 38.79 -37.69 -9.90
N LEU A 8 38.81 -37.96 -11.21
CA LEU A 8 37.81 -37.43 -12.15
C LEU A 8 36.40 -37.97 -11.87
N ILE A 9 36.28 -39.26 -11.54
CA ILE A 9 34.99 -39.87 -11.20
C ILE A 9 34.44 -39.29 -9.90
N ILE A 10 35.28 -39.10 -8.87
CA ILE A 10 34.88 -38.48 -7.61
C ILE A 10 34.44 -37.03 -7.86
N PHE A 11 35.17 -36.27 -8.67
CA PHE A 11 34.81 -34.88 -8.97
C PHE A 11 33.47 -34.79 -9.71
N TYR A 12 33.28 -35.60 -10.74
CA TYR A 12 32.04 -35.64 -11.52
C TYR A 12 30.83 -36.05 -10.67
N THR A 13 30.98 -37.08 -9.85
CA THR A 13 29.87 -37.55 -8.99
C THR A 13 29.53 -36.56 -7.89
N ASN A 14 30.51 -35.86 -7.31
CA ASN A 14 30.25 -34.78 -6.37
C ASN A 14 29.58 -33.57 -7.04
N PHE A 15 30.05 -33.19 -8.23
CA PHE A 15 29.44 -32.10 -9.01
C PHE A 15 27.98 -32.40 -9.37
N ALA A 16 27.70 -33.60 -9.88
CA ALA A 16 26.34 -34.04 -10.20
C ALA A 16 25.42 -34.11 -8.96
N ARG A 17 25.95 -34.47 -7.80
CA ARG A 17 25.18 -34.44 -6.53
C ARG A 17 24.86 -33.02 -6.10
N ILE A 18 25.81 -32.10 -6.21
CA ILE A 18 25.60 -30.68 -5.86
C ILE A 18 24.56 -30.04 -6.79
N SER A 19 24.65 -30.29 -8.10
CA SER A 19 23.67 -29.76 -9.05
C SER A 19 22.25 -30.28 -8.77
N ASN A 20 22.12 -31.57 -8.46
CA ASN A 20 20.83 -32.16 -8.11
C ASN A 20 20.27 -31.59 -6.80
N PHE A 21 21.13 -31.28 -5.83
CA PHE A 21 20.71 -30.64 -4.57
C PHE A 21 20.24 -29.20 -4.80
N ILE A 22 20.96 -28.41 -5.58
CA ILE A 22 20.56 -27.02 -5.91
C ILE A 22 19.22 -26.98 -6.64
N ASN A 23 18.99 -27.90 -7.60
CA ASN A 23 17.71 -28.00 -8.31
C ASN A 23 16.55 -28.52 -7.44
N ALA A 24 16.86 -29.14 -6.31
CA ALA A 24 15.87 -29.62 -5.35
C ALA A 24 15.56 -28.59 -4.25
N ILE A 25 16.26 -27.44 -4.23
CA ILE A 25 15.87 -26.30 -3.38
C ILE A 25 14.56 -25.78 -3.97
N PRO A 26 13.44 -25.85 -3.24
CA PRO A 26 12.19 -25.28 -3.71
C PRO A 26 12.42 -23.79 -3.95
N GLU A 27 11.99 -23.31 -5.13
CA GLU A 27 11.91 -21.88 -5.40
C GLU A 27 11.04 -21.26 -4.29
N GLU A 28 11.51 -20.15 -3.71
CA GLU A 28 10.71 -19.41 -2.73
C GLU A 28 9.38 -19.06 -3.41
N GLU A 29 8.27 -19.64 -2.96
CA GLU A 29 6.97 -19.30 -3.51
C GLU A 29 6.70 -17.83 -3.22
N THR A 30 6.84 -17.00 -4.26
CA THR A 30 6.58 -15.56 -4.14
C THR A 30 5.09 -15.36 -3.93
N LEU A 31 4.70 -14.83 -2.76
CA LEU A 31 3.29 -14.52 -2.48
C LEU A 31 2.81 -13.40 -3.42
N GLN A 32 1.77 -13.71 -4.21
CA GLN A 32 1.16 -12.73 -5.12
C GLN A 32 -0.06 -12.07 -4.46
N LEU A 33 -0.07 -10.74 -4.40
CA LEU A 33 -1.24 -9.97 -3.93
C LEU A 33 -2.38 -10.05 -4.95
N GLN A 34 -3.53 -10.59 -4.54
CA GLN A 34 -4.71 -10.75 -5.41
C GLN A 34 -5.82 -9.74 -5.12
N PHE A 35 -6.00 -9.33 -3.86
CA PHE A 35 -7.10 -8.47 -3.45
C PHE A 35 -6.76 -7.66 -2.20
N VAL A 36 -7.29 -6.44 -2.12
CA VAL A 36 -7.11 -5.55 -0.96
C VAL A 36 -8.46 -4.97 -0.58
N GLN A 37 -8.80 -5.09 0.71
CA GLN A 37 -9.86 -4.31 1.33
C GLN A 37 -9.24 -3.44 2.41
N ALA A 38 -9.47 -2.13 2.32
CA ALA A 38 -9.00 -1.17 3.30
C ALA A 38 -10.20 -0.45 3.92
N LEU A 39 -10.15 -0.27 5.23
CA LEU A 39 -11.08 0.59 5.97
C LEU A 39 -10.26 1.69 6.64
N TRP A 40 -10.67 2.93 6.44
CA TRP A 40 -10.05 4.06 7.11
C TRP A 40 -11.12 4.98 7.67
N ARG A 41 -10.76 5.67 8.75
CA ARG A 41 -11.58 6.73 9.33
C ARG A 41 -11.29 8.04 8.60
N HIS A 42 -12.22 8.98 8.68
CA HIS A 42 -11.98 10.38 8.35
C HIS A 42 -10.72 10.92 9.06
N GLY A 43 -10.10 11.95 8.47
CA GLY A 43 -9.00 12.69 9.13
C GLY A 43 -9.48 13.53 10.30
N ASP A 44 -8.58 14.30 10.88
CA ASP A 44 -8.90 15.19 12.01
C ASP A 44 -10.08 16.15 11.71
N ARG A 45 -11.03 16.25 12.64
CA ARG A 45 -12.26 17.06 12.52
C ARG A 45 -12.35 18.05 13.67
N ALA A 46 -12.99 19.18 13.42
CA ALA A 46 -13.41 20.08 14.47
C ALA A 46 -14.34 19.36 15.46
N ALA A 47 -14.38 19.88 16.70
CA ALA A 47 -15.33 19.41 17.71
C ALA A 47 -16.77 19.49 17.18
N LEU A 48 -17.68 18.65 17.69
CA LEU A 48 -19.08 18.67 17.23
C LEU A 48 -19.91 19.81 17.86
N PHE A 49 -19.41 20.43 18.92
CA PHE A 49 -20.07 21.47 19.71
C PHE A 49 -19.03 22.30 20.46
N ASP A 50 -19.45 23.42 21.04
CA ASP A 50 -18.61 24.31 21.85
C ASP A 50 -17.98 23.57 23.04
N LEU A 51 -16.67 23.74 23.21
CA LEU A 51 -15.88 23.17 24.30
C LEU A 51 -15.10 24.30 24.95
N TYR A 52 -15.76 25.09 25.80
CA TYR A 52 -15.15 26.27 26.45
C TYR A 52 -13.71 25.97 26.93
N PRO A 53 -12.70 26.78 26.55
CA PRO A 53 -12.79 28.07 25.84
C PRO A 53 -12.73 27.99 24.30
N ILE A 54 -12.85 26.79 23.71
CA ILE A 54 -12.84 26.57 22.27
C ILE A 54 -14.24 26.78 21.70
N SER A 55 -14.39 27.74 20.79
CA SER A 55 -15.64 28.04 20.08
C SER A 55 -15.57 27.76 18.58
N GLU A 56 -16.72 27.79 17.90
CA GLU A 56 -16.80 27.55 16.44
C GLU A 56 -15.87 28.46 15.63
N ALA A 57 -15.68 29.71 16.06
CA ALA A 57 -14.80 30.67 15.42
C ALA A 57 -13.37 30.13 15.23
N ASN A 58 -12.90 29.29 16.17
CA ASN A 58 -11.57 28.67 16.11
C ASN A 58 -11.44 27.63 14.99
N TRP A 59 -12.55 27.14 14.44
CA TRP A 59 -12.62 26.10 13.42
C TRP A 59 -13.03 26.62 12.03
N THR A 60 -13.16 27.93 11.88
CA THR A 60 -13.53 28.56 10.59
C THR A 60 -12.38 28.56 9.58
N PHE A 61 -11.13 28.47 10.05
CA PHE A 61 -9.95 28.43 9.17
C PHE A 61 -9.91 27.11 8.39
N GLY A 62 -10.14 27.22 7.08
CA GLY A 62 -10.09 26.09 6.14
C GLY A 62 -11.33 25.20 6.10
N GLY A 63 -12.45 25.73 6.61
CA GLY A 63 -13.77 25.44 6.07
C GLY A 63 -14.62 24.48 6.90
N GLY A 64 -15.63 25.05 7.56
CA GLY A 64 -16.86 24.33 7.88
C GLY A 64 -17.41 24.54 9.29
N GLY A 65 -16.58 24.99 10.24
CA GLY A 65 -17.01 25.13 11.63
C GLY A 65 -17.09 23.77 12.31
N PHE A 66 -18.06 23.58 13.19
CA PHE A 66 -18.12 22.37 14.00
C PHE A 66 -18.37 21.10 13.21
N GLY A 67 -17.68 20.04 13.63
CA GLY A 67 -17.76 18.73 13.04
C GLY A 67 -17.14 18.66 11.65
N GLU A 68 -16.61 19.71 11.04
CA GLU A 68 -16.06 19.59 9.70
C GLU A 68 -14.59 19.19 9.70
N LEU A 69 -14.11 18.67 8.58
CA LEU A 69 -12.74 18.19 8.44
C LEU A 69 -11.78 19.38 8.52
N THR A 70 -10.79 19.32 9.42
CA THR A 70 -9.83 20.41 9.57
C THR A 70 -8.84 20.44 8.40
N PRO A 71 -8.12 21.55 8.15
CA PRO A 71 -7.03 21.58 7.18
C PRO A 71 -5.97 20.51 7.42
N ASN A 72 -5.67 20.25 8.69
CA ASN A 72 -4.77 19.17 9.08
C ASN A 72 -5.37 17.80 8.73
N GLY A 73 -6.67 17.58 8.99
CA GLY A 73 -7.38 16.38 8.58
C GLY A 73 -7.38 16.16 7.07
N MET A 74 -7.57 17.22 6.28
CA MET A 74 -7.46 17.17 4.81
C MET A 74 -6.05 16.76 4.38
N ALA A 75 -5.01 17.36 4.97
CA ALA A 75 -3.62 17.03 4.67
C ALA A 75 -3.28 15.56 5.01
N GLN A 76 -3.77 15.07 6.17
CA GLN A 76 -3.62 13.67 6.57
C GLN A 76 -4.26 12.72 5.54
N MET A 77 -5.49 13.02 5.09
CA MET A 77 -6.19 12.20 4.09
C MET A 77 -5.49 12.22 2.72
N HIS A 78 -4.97 13.37 2.30
CA HIS A 78 -4.18 13.47 1.09
C HIS A 78 -2.89 12.64 1.18
N GLN A 79 -2.16 12.74 2.30
CA GLN A 79 -0.96 11.92 2.52
C GLN A 79 -1.28 10.42 2.51
N LEU A 80 -2.37 10.00 3.15
CA LEU A 80 -2.82 8.61 3.13
C LEU A 80 -3.10 8.10 1.70
N GLY A 81 -3.79 8.89 0.88
CA GLY A 81 -4.00 8.55 -0.53
C GLY A 81 -2.70 8.42 -1.32
N GLY A 82 -1.72 9.27 -1.04
CA GLY A 82 -0.36 9.16 -1.58
C GLY A 82 0.36 7.87 -1.16
N LEU A 83 0.22 7.46 0.10
CA LEU A 83 0.80 6.19 0.59
C LEU A 83 0.15 4.97 -0.08
N PHE A 84 -1.17 4.98 -0.27
CA PHE A 84 -1.85 3.91 -1.02
C PHE A 84 -1.37 3.86 -2.46
N ARG A 85 -1.18 5.00 -3.13
CA ARG A 85 -0.67 5.03 -4.49
C ARG A 85 0.76 4.48 -4.55
N LYS A 86 1.62 4.93 -3.65
CA LYS A 86 3.00 4.41 -3.57
C LYS A 86 2.99 2.89 -3.41
N ARG A 87 2.26 2.37 -2.43
CA ARG A 87 2.20 0.93 -2.16
C ARG A 87 1.62 0.14 -3.34
N TYR A 88 0.44 0.50 -3.83
CA TYR A 88 -0.32 -0.34 -4.75
C TYR A 88 -0.08 -0.05 -6.23
N VAL A 89 0.51 1.08 -6.59
CA VAL A 89 0.81 1.43 -7.98
C VAL A 89 2.32 1.40 -8.24
N THR A 90 3.11 2.02 -7.37
CA THR A 90 4.56 2.17 -7.60
C THR A 90 5.38 0.98 -7.10
N ASP A 91 5.18 0.56 -5.86
CA ASP A 91 6.06 -0.42 -5.21
C ASP A 91 5.69 -1.87 -5.58
N ASN A 92 4.40 -2.15 -5.75
CA ASN A 92 3.90 -3.51 -6.02
C ASN A 92 3.27 -3.68 -7.40
N GLU A 93 3.09 -2.61 -8.18
CA GLU A 93 2.43 -2.62 -9.51
C GLU A 93 1.07 -3.37 -9.54
N PHE A 94 0.40 -3.43 -8.38
CA PHE A 94 -0.87 -4.15 -8.20
C PHE A 94 -2.02 -3.48 -8.98
N LEU A 95 -1.96 -2.15 -9.12
CA LEU A 95 -2.94 -1.34 -9.84
C LEU A 95 -2.27 -0.54 -10.95
N ARG A 96 -3.05 -0.21 -11.99
CA ARG A 96 -2.55 0.58 -13.10
C ARG A 96 -2.24 2.01 -12.69
N SER A 97 -1.31 2.63 -13.42
CA SER A 97 -0.95 4.04 -13.21
C SER A 97 -2.14 4.97 -13.44
N ARG A 98 -3.03 4.69 -14.39
CA ARG A 98 -4.28 5.42 -14.62
C ARG A 98 -5.43 4.74 -13.89
N TYR A 99 -6.28 5.56 -13.26
CA TYR A 99 -7.47 5.08 -12.57
C TYR A 99 -8.42 4.32 -13.50
N SER A 100 -8.97 3.22 -12.99
CA SER A 100 -10.01 2.41 -13.63
C SER A 100 -11.08 2.06 -12.59
N ALA A 101 -12.34 2.38 -12.87
CA ALA A 101 -13.47 2.06 -12.00
C ALA A 101 -13.72 0.55 -11.83
N LYS A 102 -13.11 -0.28 -12.70
CA LYS A 102 -13.16 -1.75 -12.57
C LYS A 102 -12.15 -2.30 -11.56
N GLU A 103 -11.12 -1.53 -11.23
CA GLU A 103 -10.02 -1.96 -10.35
C GLU A 103 -10.19 -1.48 -8.91
N ALA A 104 -10.80 -0.31 -8.72
CA ALA A 104 -10.99 0.26 -7.39
C ALA A 104 -12.41 0.84 -7.23
N SER A 105 -13.09 0.40 -6.16
CA SER A 105 -14.38 0.93 -5.72
C SER A 105 -14.24 1.60 -4.36
N LEU A 106 -15.00 2.67 -4.16
CA LEU A 106 -15.06 3.41 -2.91
C LEU A 106 -16.49 3.42 -2.39
N HIS A 107 -16.68 2.99 -1.15
CA HIS A 107 -17.91 3.20 -0.40
C HIS A 107 -17.64 4.15 0.75
N VAL A 108 -18.35 5.27 0.79
CA VAL A 108 -18.20 6.33 1.78
C VAL A 108 -19.55 6.74 2.35
N LEU A 109 -19.59 6.95 3.66
CA LEU A 109 -20.77 7.43 4.39
C LEU A 109 -20.79 8.98 4.50
N PRO A 110 -19.63 9.69 4.58
CA PRO A 110 -19.56 11.14 4.44
C PRO A 110 -18.64 11.61 3.29
N THR A 111 -18.95 12.79 2.73
CA THR A 111 -18.23 13.41 1.59
C THR A 111 -16.73 13.62 1.87
N TRP A 112 -16.35 13.82 3.13
CA TRP A 112 -14.99 14.13 3.56
C TRP A 112 -13.96 13.02 3.30
N CYS A 113 -14.38 11.76 3.19
CA CYS A 113 -13.47 10.63 2.92
C CYS A 113 -13.01 10.56 1.46
N ILE A 114 -13.57 11.39 0.57
CA ILE A 114 -13.23 11.39 -0.86
C ILE A 114 -11.80 11.89 -1.14
N ILE A 115 -11.20 12.63 -0.21
CA ILE A 115 -9.84 13.21 -0.37
C ILE A 115 -8.78 12.12 -0.48
N VAL A 116 -8.93 11.02 0.27
CA VAL A 116 -8.03 9.86 0.15
C VAL A 116 -8.09 9.29 -1.27
N PHE A 117 -9.31 9.12 -1.78
CA PHE A 117 -9.54 8.56 -3.11
C PHE A 117 -9.05 9.50 -4.21
N SER A 118 -9.26 10.80 -4.10
CA SER A 118 -8.78 11.76 -5.11
C SER A 118 -7.25 11.80 -5.19
N SER A 119 -6.56 11.82 -4.04
CA SER A 119 -5.10 11.78 -4.00
C SER A 119 -4.54 10.44 -4.47
N PHE A 120 -5.25 9.35 -4.22
CA PHE A 120 -4.90 8.01 -4.67
C PHE A 120 -5.10 7.82 -6.18
N CYS A 121 -6.22 8.26 -6.73
CA CYS A 121 -6.57 8.04 -8.13
C CYS A 121 -5.89 9.02 -9.10
N ARG A 122 -5.41 10.17 -8.59
CA ARG A 122 -4.71 11.25 -9.29
C ARG A 122 -5.01 11.27 -10.80
N PHE A 123 -6.14 11.87 -11.16
CA PHE A 123 -6.50 12.14 -12.56
C PHE A 123 -5.43 13.08 -13.15
N GLN A 124 -4.48 12.52 -13.90
CA GLN A 124 -3.64 13.28 -14.82
C GLN A 124 -4.34 13.37 -16.17
#